data_AF-A0A8S8ZSL3-F1
#
_entry.id   AF-A0A8S8ZSL3-F1
#
_cell.length_a   1.000
_cell.length_b   1.000
_cell.length_c   1.000
_cell.angle_alpha   90.00
_cell.angle_beta   90.00
_cell.angle_gamma   90.00
#
_symmetry.space_group_name_H-M   'P 1'
#
loop_
_entity.id
_entity.type
_entity.pdbx_description
1 polymer ?
#
loop_
_entity_poly.entity_id
_entity_poly.type
_entity_poly.pdbx_seq_one_letter_code
_entity_poly.pdbx_strand_id
1 'polypeptide(L)'
;MGGGKIDVYMDIVSLYSYLAFLDLQRNGELLKAHNVEVEFHPVLLGAINVGSGNKPPWTLPAKAIYGAHDARRSIARFPGVVIQTPKDLMAVSKTIVPNRALHFIKAHYSPSTFLTALHYLMHLFWSPPNLNLTLPENVAKTLLECPADFSIPAPTSSQRGQEGEKKGGEKKMFTKQQVEEIMKGTETKEVKDALKNATQEALDKGAFGNPWFWVTDDKGRGEPFFGSDRYVLFVLVSRFLLYFFLFLFVVVAVSGSLDHSVLIMSLRRNLGVRGVMSALVEWREFVSVNRRWGVVWCGDG
;
A
#
# COMPACT_ATOMS: atom_id res chain seq x y z
N MET A 1 -23.82 -11.83 -1.58
CA MET A 1 -22.67 -11.93 -0.66
C MET A 1 -21.66 -10.93 -1.17
N GLY A 2 -21.21 -10.01 -0.33
CA GLY A 2 -20.22 -9.01 -0.76
C GLY A 2 -18.94 -9.66 -1.28
N GLY A 3 -18.23 -8.92 -2.13
CA GLY A 3 -16.97 -9.34 -2.73
C GLY A 3 -16.53 -8.34 -3.81
N GLY A 4 -15.40 -8.61 -4.43
CA GLY A 4 -14.91 -7.82 -5.54
C GLY A 4 -13.46 -8.11 -5.86
N LYS A 5 -12.92 -7.40 -6.84
CA LYS A 5 -11.52 -7.50 -7.24
C LYS A 5 -10.94 -6.11 -7.44
N ILE A 6 -9.73 -5.90 -6.94
CA ILE A 6 -8.94 -4.70 -7.14
C ILE A 6 -7.72 -5.09 -7.96
N ASP A 7 -7.69 -4.73 -9.23
CA ASP A 7 -6.51 -4.81 -10.08
C ASP A 7 -5.68 -3.52 -9.92
N VAL A 8 -4.42 -3.66 -9.50
CA VAL A 8 -3.51 -2.57 -9.14
C VAL A 8 -2.38 -2.50 -10.15
N TYR A 9 -2.41 -1.53 -11.07
CA TYR A 9 -1.35 -1.29 -12.04
C TYR A 9 -0.37 -0.27 -11.49
N MET A 10 0.89 -0.69 -11.33
CA MET A 10 1.90 0.12 -10.68
C MET A 10 3.33 -0.18 -11.10
N ASP A 11 4.20 0.79 -10.87
CA ASP A 11 5.64 0.72 -11.14
C ASP A 11 6.40 1.05 -9.85
N ILE A 12 7.50 0.36 -9.59
CA ILE A 12 8.36 0.59 -8.42
C ILE A 12 8.90 2.02 -8.37
N VAL A 13 9.01 2.70 -9.52
CA VAL A 13 9.47 4.09 -9.64
C VAL A 13 8.46 5.12 -9.13
N SER A 14 7.23 4.72 -8.80
CA SER A 14 6.19 5.63 -8.32
C SER A 14 6.11 5.61 -6.80
N LEU A 15 6.40 6.76 -6.16
CA LEU A 15 6.25 6.93 -4.71
C LEU A 15 4.84 6.53 -4.27
N TYR A 16 3.82 7.09 -4.94
CA TYR A 16 2.43 6.82 -4.60
C TYR A 16 2.05 5.34 -4.83
N SER A 17 2.72 4.64 -5.73
CA SER A 17 2.52 3.19 -5.89
C SER A 17 3.04 2.42 -4.68
N TYR A 18 4.21 2.79 -4.18
CA TYR A 18 4.75 2.18 -2.96
C TYR A 18 3.84 2.46 -1.76
N LEU A 19 3.34 3.69 -1.59
CA LEU A 19 2.42 4.02 -0.51
C LEU A 19 1.09 3.25 -0.62
N ALA A 20 0.53 3.13 -1.83
CA ALA A 20 -0.66 2.32 -2.06
C ALA A 20 -0.46 0.84 -1.76
N PHE A 21 0.70 0.28 -2.14
CA PHE A 21 1.07 -1.09 -1.81
C PHE A 21 1.11 -1.29 -0.29
N LEU A 22 1.75 -0.38 0.45
CA LEU A 22 1.81 -0.45 1.92
C LEU A 22 0.41 -0.40 2.56
N ASP A 23 -0.49 0.45 2.06
CA ASP A 23 -1.88 0.52 2.53
C ASP A 23 -2.63 -0.79 2.28
N LEU A 24 -2.55 -1.33 1.04
CA LEU A 24 -3.23 -2.58 0.68
C LEU A 24 -2.74 -3.76 1.51
N GLN A 25 -1.43 -3.86 1.75
CA GLN A 25 -0.87 -4.91 2.59
C GLN A 25 -1.33 -4.78 4.05
N ARG A 26 -1.36 -3.56 4.62
CA ARG A 26 -1.88 -3.32 5.98
C ARG A 26 -3.36 -3.66 6.13
N ASN A 27 -4.14 -3.53 5.07
CA ASN A 27 -5.58 -3.81 5.06
C ASN A 27 -5.93 -5.18 4.44
N GLY A 28 -4.94 -6.04 4.15
CA GLY A 28 -5.15 -7.30 3.43
C GLY A 28 -6.13 -8.24 4.12
N GLU A 29 -6.04 -8.39 5.45
CA GLU A 29 -6.97 -9.23 6.21
C GLU A 29 -8.40 -8.67 6.21
N LEU A 30 -8.57 -7.35 6.22
CA LEU A 30 -9.90 -6.72 6.13
C LEU A 30 -10.50 -6.95 4.74
N LEU A 31 -9.73 -6.71 3.68
CA LEU A 31 -10.17 -6.94 2.30
C LEU A 31 -10.57 -8.40 2.08
N LYS A 32 -9.74 -9.33 2.58
CA LYS A 32 -10.01 -10.77 2.53
C LYS A 32 -11.29 -11.13 3.30
N ALA A 33 -11.51 -10.56 4.49
CA ALA A 33 -12.75 -10.79 5.27
C ALA A 33 -14.02 -10.30 4.54
N HIS A 34 -13.88 -9.35 3.60
CA HIS A 34 -14.95 -8.87 2.73
C HIS A 34 -14.97 -9.55 1.35
N ASN A 35 -14.23 -10.65 1.16
CA ASN A 35 -14.08 -11.35 -0.13
C ASN A 35 -13.61 -10.45 -1.27
N VAL A 36 -12.74 -9.47 -0.96
CA VAL A 36 -12.11 -8.62 -1.95
C VAL A 36 -10.74 -9.19 -2.28
N GLU A 37 -10.55 -9.60 -3.54
CA GLU A 37 -9.26 -10.00 -4.08
C GLU A 37 -8.46 -8.76 -4.50
N VAL A 38 -7.15 -8.77 -4.23
CA VAL A 38 -6.24 -7.72 -4.68
C VAL A 38 -5.17 -8.35 -5.55
N GLU A 39 -5.08 -7.88 -6.78
CA GLU A 39 -4.13 -8.39 -7.76
C GLU A 39 -3.22 -7.26 -8.23
N PHE A 40 -1.91 -7.46 -8.14
CA PHE A 40 -0.92 -6.45 -8.52
C PHE A 40 -0.28 -6.75 -9.87
N HIS A 41 -0.23 -5.72 -10.71
CA HIS A 41 0.28 -5.73 -12.07
C HIS A 41 1.46 -4.75 -12.21
N PRO A 42 2.71 -5.26 -12.26
CA PRO A 42 3.85 -4.42 -12.60
C PRO A 42 3.70 -3.84 -14.00
N VAL A 43 3.84 -2.52 -14.15
CA VAL A 43 3.73 -1.80 -15.43
C VAL A 43 4.89 -0.82 -15.59
N LEU A 44 5.02 -0.19 -16.76
CA LEU A 44 5.97 0.88 -17.00
C LEU A 44 5.31 2.25 -16.94
N LEU A 45 5.57 3.01 -15.87
CA LEU A 45 5.06 4.37 -15.71
C LEU A 45 5.47 5.29 -16.87
N GLY A 46 6.71 5.15 -17.34
CA GLY A 46 7.21 5.91 -18.48
C GLY A 46 6.38 5.69 -19.75
N ALA A 47 5.99 4.43 -20.02
CA ALA A 47 5.16 4.10 -21.18
C ALA A 47 3.71 4.56 -20.99
N ILE A 48 3.15 4.48 -19.78
CA ILE A 48 1.82 5.04 -19.46
C ILE A 48 1.80 6.56 -19.69
N ASN A 49 2.80 7.29 -19.23
CA ASN A 49 2.89 8.74 -19.43
C ASN A 49 2.94 9.10 -20.92
N VAL A 50 3.75 8.38 -21.70
CA VAL A 50 3.82 8.59 -23.16
C VAL A 50 2.49 8.23 -23.83
N GLY A 51 1.93 7.06 -23.54
CA GLY A 51 0.71 6.56 -24.18
C GLY A 51 -0.54 7.39 -23.88
N SER A 52 -0.60 8.00 -22.69
CA SER A 52 -1.69 8.90 -22.29
C SER A 52 -1.47 10.37 -22.68
N GLY A 53 -0.29 10.72 -23.20
CA GLY A 53 0.10 12.12 -23.43
C GLY A 53 0.31 12.94 -22.15
N ASN A 54 0.40 12.29 -20.99
CA ASN A 54 0.59 12.96 -19.72
C ASN A 54 2.03 13.49 -19.57
N LYS A 55 2.18 14.62 -18.89
CA LYS A 55 3.49 15.19 -18.53
C LYS A 55 3.73 15.03 -17.04
N PRO A 56 4.96 14.69 -16.61
CA PRO A 56 5.23 14.51 -15.20
C PRO A 56 4.89 15.74 -14.36
N PRO A 57 4.36 15.57 -13.14
CA PRO A 57 3.83 16.69 -12.35
C PRO A 57 4.88 17.75 -12.00
N TRP A 58 6.15 17.37 -11.90
CA TRP A 58 7.24 18.30 -11.59
C TRP A 58 7.61 19.25 -12.74
N THR A 59 7.14 19.02 -13.97
CA THR A 59 7.40 19.94 -15.09
C THR A 59 6.64 21.25 -14.96
N LEU A 60 5.63 21.32 -14.08
CA LEU A 60 4.90 22.55 -13.75
C LEU A 60 5.34 23.02 -12.34
N PRO A 61 5.99 24.20 -12.21
CA PRO A 61 6.54 24.66 -10.94
C PRO A 61 5.55 24.66 -9.76
N ALA A 62 4.30 25.06 -9.99
CA ALA A 62 3.26 25.05 -8.95
C ALA A 62 2.96 23.64 -8.42
N LYS A 63 2.92 22.63 -9.30
CA LYS A 63 2.73 21.23 -8.92
C LYS A 63 3.97 20.65 -8.25
N ALA A 64 5.18 21.08 -8.65
CA ALA A 64 6.42 20.66 -8.01
C ALA A 64 6.48 21.10 -6.54
N ILE A 65 6.13 22.37 -6.25
CA ILE A 65 6.06 22.90 -4.88
C ILE A 65 5.02 22.13 -4.06
N TYR A 66 3.80 21.97 -4.59
CA TYR A 66 2.75 21.20 -3.91
C TYR A 66 3.17 19.76 -3.64
N GLY A 67 3.82 19.12 -4.62
CA GLY A 67 4.27 17.73 -4.54
C GLY A 67 5.19 17.44 -3.36
N ALA A 68 6.03 18.39 -2.95
CA ALA A 68 6.87 18.23 -1.77
C ALA A 68 6.04 18.16 -0.47
N HIS A 69 5.03 19.03 -0.33
CA HIS A 69 4.11 18.99 0.81
C HIS A 69 3.27 17.71 0.82
N ASP A 70 2.81 17.29 -0.36
CA ASP A 70 1.96 16.11 -0.50
C ASP A 70 2.71 14.81 -0.22
N ALA A 71 3.93 14.67 -0.76
CA ALA A 71 4.81 13.54 -0.47
C ALA A 71 5.09 13.43 1.03
N ARG A 72 5.42 14.56 1.70
CA ARG A 72 5.66 14.57 3.15
C ARG A 72 4.45 14.09 3.94
N ARG A 73 3.24 14.57 3.63
CA ARG A 73 2.01 14.14 4.31
C ARG A 73 1.69 12.67 4.03
N SER A 74 1.86 12.24 2.78
CA SER A 74 1.56 10.88 2.35
C SER A 74 2.49 9.86 2.99
N ILE A 75 3.78 10.16 3.09
CA ILE A 75 4.78 9.33 3.80
C ILE A 75 4.46 9.25 5.30
N ALA A 76 4.02 10.35 5.92
CA ALA A 76 3.72 10.38 7.36
C ALA A 76 2.60 9.40 7.79
N ARG A 77 1.82 8.84 6.86
CA ARG A 77 0.83 7.78 7.12
C ARG A 77 1.48 6.43 7.47
N PHE A 78 2.79 6.28 7.28
CA PHE A 78 3.52 5.04 7.49
C PHE A 78 4.63 5.18 8.54
N PRO A 79 4.27 5.37 9.83
CA PRO A 79 5.26 5.38 10.89
C PRO A 79 6.03 4.05 10.89
N GLY A 80 7.36 4.12 11.08
CA GLY A 80 8.27 2.98 11.05
C GLY A 80 8.83 2.63 9.67
N VAL A 81 8.34 3.22 8.59
CA VAL A 81 8.92 3.07 7.24
C VAL A 81 9.69 4.32 6.88
N VAL A 82 11.01 4.19 6.70
CA VAL A 82 11.85 5.31 6.25
C VAL A 82 11.75 5.43 4.73
N ILE A 83 11.16 6.52 4.24
CA ILE A 83 11.00 6.78 2.80
C ILE A 83 11.74 8.06 2.44
N GLN A 84 12.62 7.98 1.45
CA GLN A 84 13.42 9.06 0.92
C GLN A 84 13.54 8.93 -0.60
N THR A 85 13.31 10.03 -1.31
CA THR A 85 13.51 10.09 -2.76
C THR A 85 14.99 9.90 -3.12
N PRO A 86 15.31 9.07 -4.14
CA PRO A 86 16.66 8.99 -4.68
C PRO A 86 17.23 10.36 -5.06
N LYS A 87 18.53 10.58 -4.87
CA LYS A 87 19.20 11.86 -5.18
C LYS A 87 18.98 12.30 -6.63
N ASP A 88 19.04 11.36 -7.57
CA ASP A 88 18.73 11.59 -8.98
C ASP A 88 17.64 10.62 -9.43
N LEU A 89 16.38 11.01 -9.19
CA LEU A 89 15.22 10.21 -9.57
C LEU A 89 15.13 9.98 -11.09
N MET A 90 15.59 10.95 -11.89
CA MET A 90 15.51 10.86 -13.35
C MET A 90 16.45 9.78 -13.89
N ALA A 91 17.69 9.72 -13.39
CA ALA A 91 18.66 8.70 -13.78
C ALA A 91 18.21 7.28 -13.42
N VAL A 92 17.44 7.12 -12.35
CA VAL A 92 16.99 5.80 -11.85
C VAL A 92 15.55 5.46 -12.26
N SER A 93 14.95 6.21 -13.19
CA SER A 93 13.53 6.06 -13.54
C SER A 93 13.20 4.97 -14.57
N LYS A 94 14.22 4.35 -15.20
CA LYS A 94 14.06 3.33 -16.24
C LYS A 94 13.96 1.91 -15.65
N THR A 95 12.85 1.62 -14.98
CA THR A 95 12.63 0.39 -14.19
C THR A 95 12.21 -0.84 -15.01
N ILE A 96 12.71 -0.99 -16.25
CA ILE A 96 12.32 -2.10 -17.13
C ILE A 96 12.71 -3.46 -16.54
N VAL A 97 13.97 -3.63 -16.17
CA VAL A 97 14.51 -4.90 -15.66
C VAL A 97 13.80 -5.38 -14.39
N PRO A 98 13.64 -4.56 -13.33
CA PRO A 98 12.97 -5.03 -12.12
C PRO A 98 11.48 -5.33 -12.35
N ASN A 99 10.77 -4.56 -13.19
CA ASN A 99 9.38 -4.87 -13.53
C ASN A 99 9.26 -6.18 -14.33
N ARG A 100 10.22 -6.49 -15.23
CA ARG A 100 10.28 -7.81 -15.89
C ARG A 100 10.58 -8.95 -14.91
N ALA A 101 11.52 -8.75 -13.99
CA ALA A 101 11.80 -9.74 -12.95
C ALA A 101 10.54 -10.04 -12.12
N LEU A 102 9.76 -9.02 -11.78
CA LEU A 102 8.48 -9.18 -11.09
C LEU A 102 7.44 -9.98 -11.90
N HIS A 103 7.36 -9.78 -13.22
CA HIS A 103 6.50 -10.59 -14.10
C HIS A 103 6.93 -12.06 -14.12
N PHE A 104 8.24 -12.34 -14.22
CA PHE A 104 8.74 -13.71 -14.13
C PHE A 104 8.43 -14.33 -12.77
N ILE A 105 8.68 -13.60 -11.67
CA ILE A 105 8.41 -14.10 -10.32
C ILE A 105 6.91 -14.40 -10.15
N LYS A 106 6.04 -13.51 -10.63
CA LYS A 106 4.57 -13.68 -10.58
C LYS A 106 4.11 -14.94 -11.31
N ALA A 107 4.74 -15.28 -12.44
CA ALA A 107 4.37 -16.44 -13.25
C ALA A 107 4.87 -17.78 -12.69
N HIS A 108 5.97 -17.78 -11.94
CA HIS A 108 6.68 -19.01 -11.55
C HIS A 108 6.71 -19.29 -10.05
N TYR A 109 6.31 -18.34 -9.20
CA TYR A 109 6.38 -18.46 -7.74
C TYR A 109 5.04 -18.16 -7.08
N SER A 110 4.96 -18.46 -5.78
CA SER A 110 3.74 -18.22 -5.00
C SER A 110 3.38 -16.72 -4.91
N PRO A 111 2.09 -16.38 -4.70
CA PRO A 111 1.68 -14.98 -4.52
C PRO A 111 2.43 -14.26 -3.39
N SER A 112 2.71 -14.93 -2.28
CA SER A 112 3.49 -14.34 -1.18
C SER A 112 4.94 -14.06 -1.58
N THR A 113 5.58 -14.96 -2.32
CA THR A 113 6.93 -14.74 -2.87
C THR A 113 6.97 -13.51 -3.77
N PHE A 114 5.99 -13.37 -4.66
CA PHE A 114 5.87 -12.20 -5.53
C PHE A 114 5.67 -10.91 -4.72
N LEU A 115 4.74 -10.89 -3.75
CA LEU A 115 4.47 -9.72 -2.91
C LEU A 115 5.69 -9.31 -2.08
N THR A 116 6.44 -10.26 -1.52
CA THR A 116 7.66 -9.98 -0.77
C THR A 116 8.76 -9.41 -1.69
N ALA A 117 8.96 -9.97 -2.87
CA ALA A 117 9.94 -9.46 -3.83
C ALA A 117 9.60 -8.04 -4.31
N LEU A 118 8.31 -7.80 -4.60
CA LEU A 118 7.77 -6.49 -4.94
C LEU A 118 8.00 -5.46 -3.83
N HIS A 119 7.65 -5.82 -2.59
CA HIS A 119 7.87 -4.98 -1.42
C HIS A 119 9.36 -4.65 -1.25
N TYR A 120 10.23 -5.65 -1.36
CA TYR A 120 11.67 -5.47 -1.15
C TYR A 120 12.32 -4.59 -2.21
N LEU A 121 11.94 -4.75 -3.49
CA LEU A 121 12.40 -3.87 -4.58
C LEU A 121 11.92 -2.42 -4.37
N MET A 122 10.65 -2.21 -3.99
CA MET A 122 10.15 -0.87 -3.67
C MET A 122 10.86 -0.26 -2.46
N HIS A 123 11.11 -1.06 -1.42
CA HIS A 123 11.85 -0.64 -0.25
C HIS A 123 13.27 -0.18 -0.62
N LEU A 124 14.06 -0.97 -1.34
CA LEU A 124 15.40 -0.56 -1.74
C LEU A 124 15.40 0.63 -2.72
N PHE A 125 14.36 0.81 -3.51
CA PHE A 125 14.22 1.99 -4.36
C PHE A 125 13.96 3.26 -3.53
N TRP A 126 13.10 3.17 -2.52
CA TRP A 126 12.55 4.33 -1.80
C TRP A 126 13.07 4.52 -0.37
N SER A 127 13.90 3.63 0.16
CA SER A 127 14.48 3.73 1.50
C SER A 127 16.00 3.91 1.42
N PRO A 128 16.59 4.78 2.26
CA PRO A 128 18.03 4.99 2.25
C PRO A 128 18.80 3.78 2.82
N PRO A 129 19.96 3.42 2.25
CA PRO A 129 20.51 3.97 1.02
C PRO A 129 19.72 3.49 -0.20
N ASN A 130 19.22 4.44 -1.02
CA ASN A 130 18.48 4.09 -2.24
C ASN A 130 19.39 3.33 -3.20
N LEU A 131 18.87 2.25 -3.80
CA LEU A 131 19.59 1.44 -4.78
C LEU A 131 19.11 1.73 -6.20
N ASN A 132 20.06 1.90 -7.13
CA ASN A 132 19.72 2.06 -8.54
C ASN A 132 19.31 0.72 -9.16
N LEU A 133 18.01 0.44 -9.17
CA LEU A 133 17.44 -0.79 -9.73
C LEU A 133 17.25 -0.77 -11.26
N THR A 134 17.74 0.26 -11.96
CA THR A 134 17.81 0.23 -13.43
C THR A 134 18.93 -0.69 -13.95
N LEU A 135 19.88 -1.03 -13.08
CA LEU A 135 21.02 -1.87 -13.37
C LEU A 135 20.70 -3.35 -13.09
N PRO A 136 20.83 -4.27 -14.07
CA PRO A 136 20.52 -5.69 -13.88
C PRO A 136 21.27 -6.34 -12.71
N GLU A 137 22.53 -5.99 -12.49
CA GLU A 137 23.35 -6.49 -11.39
C GLU A 137 22.81 -6.12 -10.01
N ASN A 138 22.22 -4.93 -9.88
CA ASN A 138 21.59 -4.49 -8.64
C ASN A 138 20.27 -5.23 -8.39
N VAL A 139 19.50 -5.52 -9.45
CA VAL A 139 18.29 -6.35 -9.34
C VAL A 139 18.66 -7.77 -8.91
N ALA A 140 19.66 -8.38 -9.55
CA ALA A 140 20.14 -9.72 -9.19
C ALA A 140 20.63 -9.79 -7.73
N LYS A 141 21.45 -8.81 -7.32
CA LYS A 141 21.92 -8.70 -5.93
C LYS A 141 20.76 -8.55 -4.95
N THR A 142 19.80 -7.69 -5.26
CA THR A 142 18.61 -7.47 -4.43
C THR A 142 17.82 -8.76 -4.23
N LEU A 143 17.56 -9.51 -5.31
CA LEU A 143 16.82 -10.77 -5.21
C LEU A 143 17.59 -11.82 -4.39
N LEU A 144 18.91 -11.88 -4.54
CA LEU A 144 19.76 -12.78 -3.75
C LEU A 144 19.76 -12.43 -2.25
N GLU A 145 19.70 -11.14 -1.92
CA GLU A 145 19.73 -10.65 -0.54
C GLU A 145 18.35 -10.62 0.12
N CYS A 146 17.27 -10.71 -0.67
CA CYS A 146 15.88 -10.63 -0.24
C CYS A 146 15.56 -11.58 0.92
N PRO A 147 15.21 -11.06 2.11
CA PRO A 147 14.79 -11.88 3.24
C PRO A 147 13.44 -12.54 2.96
N ALA A 148 13.30 -13.82 3.31
CA ALA A 148 12.06 -14.56 3.11
C ALA A 148 10.88 -14.03 3.96
N ASP A 149 11.18 -13.37 5.08
CA ASP A 149 10.25 -12.80 6.06
C ASP A 149 10.13 -11.27 5.96
N PHE A 150 10.64 -10.67 4.87
CA PHE A 150 10.56 -9.22 4.68
C PHE A 150 9.10 -8.75 4.63
N SER A 151 8.73 -7.94 5.61
CA SER A 151 7.36 -7.50 5.87
C SER A 151 7.33 -6.04 6.32
N ILE A 152 6.15 -5.43 6.28
CA ILE A 152 5.97 -4.05 6.72
C ILE A 152 6.16 -4.01 8.25
N PRO A 153 6.94 -3.06 8.78
CA PRO A 153 7.07 -2.88 10.22
C PRO A 153 5.69 -2.72 10.88
N ALA A 154 5.49 -3.43 11.99
CA ALA A 154 4.26 -3.31 12.76
C ALA A 154 4.05 -1.85 13.22
N PRO A 155 2.81 -1.33 13.21
CA PRO A 155 2.52 -0.04 13.80
C PRO A 155 2.97 -0.07 15.26
N THR A 156 3.91 0.79 15.64
CA THR A 156 4.50 0.79 16.98
C THR A 156 3.43 1.16 18.03
N SER A 157 2.83 0.16 18.68
CA SER A 157 2.29 0.34 20.03
C SER A 157 3.46 0.34 21.00
N SER A 158 3.77 1.51 21.58
CA SER A 158 4.51 1.64 22.84
C SER A 158 5.67 0.65 23.09
N GLN A 159 6.78 0.77 22.36
CA GLN A 159 8.07 0.29 22.86
C GLN A 159 9.11 1.40 22.75
N ARG A 160 9.15 2.25 23.79
CA ARG A 160 10.33 2.99 24.16
C ARG A 160 11.18 2.03 25.00
N GLY A 161 12.30 1.57 24.45
CA GLY A 161 13.29 0.77 25.16
C GLY A 161 13.24 -0.72 24.82
N GLN A 162 13.93 -1.08 23.74
CA GLN A 162 14.79 -2.27 23.59
C GLN A 162 15.20 -2.31 22.12
N GLU A 163 16.32 -1.64 21.80
CA GLU A 163 17.06 -1.91 20.57
C GLU A 163 17.67 -3.30 20.69
N GLY A 164 16.87 -4.30 20.36
CA GLY A 164 17.35 -5.56 19.86
C GLY A 164 17.03 -5.59 18.38
N GLU A 165 18.03 -5.33 17.53
CA GLU A 165 17.97 -5.75 16.12
C GLU A 165 17.58 -7.23 16.09
N LYS A 166 16.32 -7.53 15.78
CA LYS A 166 15.97 -8.86 15.28
C LYS A 166 16.76 -8.99 13.98
N LYS A 167 17.79 -9.84 13.98
CA LYS A 167 18.47 -10.33 12.78
C LYS A 167 17.49 -11.12 11.90
N GLY A 168 16.52 -10.44 11.29
CA GLY A 168 15.71 -10.96 10.19
C GLY A 168 16.61 -11.01 8.96
N GLY A 169 17.20 -12.16 8.69
CA GLY A 169 18.18 -12.27 7.61
C GLY A 169 18.82 -13.64 7.39
N GLU A 170 18.53 -14.65 8.20
CA GLU A 170 19.16 -15.97 8.02
C GLU A 170 18.60 -16.73 6.81
N LYS A 171 17.30 -16.59 6.49
CA LYS A 171 16.69 -17.27 5.35
C LYS A 171 16.50 -16.32 4.17
N LYS A 172 17.27 -16.56 3.10
CA LYS A 172 17.08 -15.89 1.81
C LYS A 172 15.85 -16.44 1.09
N MET A 173 15.13 -15.56 0.39
CA MET A 173 13.94 -15.92 -0.38
C MET A 173 14.29 -16.77 -1.61
N PHE A 174 15.39 -16.42 -2.29
CA PHE A 174 15.84 -17.08 -3.51
C PHE A 174 17.24 -17.66 -3.34
N THR A 175 17.48 -18.83 -3.95
CA THR A 175 18.83 -19.36 -4.14
C THR A 175 19.55 -18.64 -5.29
N LYS A 176 20.88 -18.78 -5.36
CA LYS A 176 21.66 -18.22 -6.47
C LYS A 176 21.15 -18.71 -7.85
N GLN A 177 20.84 -20.00 -7.96
CA GLN A 177 20.31 -20.57 -9.19
C GLN A 177 18.94 -19.96 -9.57
N GLN A 178 18.04 -19.79 -8.61
CA GLN A 178 16.73 -19.16 -8.85
C GLN A 178 16.89 -17.71 -9.30
N VAL A 179 17.82 -16.96 -8.73
CA VAL A 179 18.12 -15.59 -9.18
C VAL A 179 18.64 -15.59 -10.62
N GLU A 180 19.55 -16.49 -10.97
CA GLU A 180 20.04 -16.63 -12.35
C GLU A 180 18.91 -16.96 -13.34
N GLU A 181 17.99 -17.83 -12.95
CA GLU A 181 16.78 -18.17 -13.73
C GLU A 181 15.85 -16.97 -13.89
N ILE A 182 15.56 -16.23 -12.81
CA ILE A 182 14.73 -15.01 -12.85
C ILE A 182 15.37 -13.98 -13.78
N MET A 183 16.67 -13.74 -13.64
CA MET A 183 17.38 -12.75 -14.44
C MET A 183 17.44 -13.13 -15.93
N LYS A 184 17.68 -14.41 -16.26
CA LYS A 184 17.53 -14.91 -17.65
C LYS A 184 16.09 -14.73 -18.15
N GLY A 185 15.11 -15.01 -17.28
CA GLY A 185 13.69 -14.82 -17.52
C GLY A 185 13.33 -13.40 -17.97
N THR A 186 14.00 -12.37 -17.44
CA THR A 186 13.76 -10.98 -17.85
C THR A 186 14.03 -10.69 -19.32
N GLU A 187 14.79 -11.54 -20.00
CA GLU A 187 15.13 -11.39 -21.41
C GLU A 187 14.26 -12.22 -22.34
N THR A 188 13.42 -13.12 -21.82
CA THR A 188 12.53 -13.95 -22.63
C THR A 188 11.42 -13.13 -23.28
N LYS A 189 10.92 -13.62 -24.42
CA LYS A 189 9.84 -12.94 -25.14
C LYS A 189 8.56 -12.90 -24.31
N GLU A 190 8.28 -13.98 -23.58
CA GLU A 190 7.10 -14.16 -22.76
C GLU A 190 7.01 -13.08 -21.67
N VAL A 191 8.12 -12.81 -20.96
CA VAL A 191 8.15 -11.79 -19.90
C VAL A 191 8.15 -10.37 -20.47
N LYS A 192 8.82 -10.15 -21.60
CA LYS A 192 8.78 -8.87 -22.33
C LYS A 192 7.35 -8.53 -22.75
N ASP A 193 6.64 -9.51 -23.30
CA ASP A 193 5.25 -9.37 -23.71
C ASP A 193 4.33 -9.22 -22.50
N ALA A 194 4.53 -9.95 -21.40
CA ALA A 194 3.74 -9.80 -20.17
C ALA A 194 3.79 -8.37 -19.63
N LEU A 195 4.98 -7.77 -19.53
CA LEU A 195 5.14 -6.37 -19.09
C LEU A 195 4.49 -5.39 -20.06
N LYS A 196 4.66 -5.61 -21.37
CA LYS A 196 4.05 -4.77 -22.40
C LYS A 196 2.52 -4.85 -22.32
N ASN A 197 1.97 -6.05 -22.22
CA ASN A 197 0.53 -6.31 -22.20
C ASN A 197 -0.12 -5.74 -20.94
N ALA A 198 0.48 -5.94 -19.76
CA ALA A 198 -0.03 -5.33 -18.52
C ALA A 198 -0.02 -3.80 -18.58
N THR A 199 1.01 -3.22 -19.21
CA THR A 199 1.10 -1.76 -19.41
C THR A 199 0.04 -1.27 -20.41
N GLN A 200 -0.19 -2.02 -21.49
CA GLN A 200 -1.22 -1.71 -22.47
C GLN A 200 -2.62 -1.83 -21.88
N GLU A 201 -2.87 -2.87 -21.07
CA GLU A 201 -4.14 -3.06 -20.38
C GLU A 201 -4.45 -1.89 -19.44
N ALA A 202 -3.45 -1.38 -18.70
CA ALA A 202 -3.61 -0.18 -17.89
C ALA A 202 -4.02 1.03 -18.75
N LEU A 203 -3.38 1.23 -19.92
CA LEU A 203 -3.73 2.30 -20.87
C LEU A 203 -5.14 2.14 -21.44
N ASP A 204 -5.52 0.92 -21.82
CA ASP A 204 -6.86 0.61 -22.34
C ASP A 204 -7.95 0.88 -21.29
N LYS A 205 -7.59 0.73 -20.00
CA LYS A 205 -8.42 1.11 -18.85
C LYS A 205 -8.36 2.60 -18.50
N GLY A 206 -7.66 3.42 -19.28
CA GLY A 206 -7.59 4.87 -19.13
C GLY A 206 -6.49 5.38 -18.20
N ALA A 207 -5.51 4.55 -17.84
CA ALA A 207 -4.43 4.98 -16.95
C ALA A 207 -3.60 6.11 -17.57
N PHE A 208 -3.37 7.15 -16.77
CA PHE A 208 -2.49 8.28 -17.12
C PHE A 208 -1.33 8.46 -16.12
N GLY A 209 -1.19 7.55 -15.15
CA GLY A 209 -0.14 7.56 -14.15
C GLY A 209 -0.27 6.36 -13.20
N ASN A 210 0.59 6.29 -12.18
CA ASN A 210 0.54 5.23 -11.17
C ASN A 210 0.47 5.77 -9.73
N PRO A 211 -0.22 5.04 -8.82
CA PRO A 211 -0.91 3.78 -9.06
C PRO A 211 -2.26 4.00 -9.76
N TRP A 212 -2.66 3.03 -10.57
CA TRP A 212 -3.97 2.97 -11.21
C TRP A 212 -4.71 1.73 -10.74
N PHE A 213 -5.96 1.89 -10.34
CA PHE A 213 -6.82 0.82 -9.84
C PHE A 213 -7.96 0.59 -10.79
N TRP A 214 -8.26 -0.67 -11.03
CA TRP A 214 -9.52 -1.09 -11.63
C TRP A 214 -10.28 -1.93 -10.60
N VAL A 215 -11.36 -1.38 -10.07
CA VAL A 215 -12.14 -2.00 -9.00
C VAL A 215 -13.40 -2.58 -9.59
N THR A 216 -13.58 -3.89 -9.42
CA THR A 216 -14.73 -4.64 -9.92
C THR A 216 -15.57 -5.11 -8.73
N ASP A 217 -16.86 -4.79 -8.73
CA ASP A 217 -17.78 -5.26 -7.69
C ASP A 217 -18.25 -6.71 -7.90
N ASP A 218 -19.06 -7.21 -6.97
CA ASP A 218 -19.65 -8.56 -7.02
C ASP A 218 -20.63 -8.78 -8.19
N LYS A 219 -20.99 -7.72 -8.92
CA LYS A 219 -21.83 -7.75 -10.13
C LYS A 219 -21.02 -7.61 -11.42
N GLY A 220 -19.70 -7.58 -11.33
CA GLY A 220 -18.81 -7.44 -12.48
C GLY A 220 -18.71 -6.01 -13.04
N ARG A 221 -19.22 -5.00 -12.32
CA ARG A 221 -19.11 -3.60 -12.73
C ARG A 221 -17.75 -3.06 -12.32
N GLY A 222 -16.98 -2.59 -13.29
CA GLY A 222 -15.63 -2.09 -13.09
C GLY A 222 -15.56 -0.56 -13.17
N GLU A 223 -14.81 0.06 -12.26
CA GLU A 223 -14.55 1.50 -12.27
C GLU A 223 -13.07 1.84 -11.95
N PRO A 224 -12.53 2.91 -12.57
CA PRO A 224 -11.15 3.31 -12.37
C PRO A 224 -10.95 4.22 -11.16
N PHE A 225 -9.82 4.06 -10.47
CA PHE A 225 -9.33 5.02 -9.47
C PHE A 225 -7.84 5.31 -9.67
N PHE A 226 -7.44 6.54 -9.40
CA PHE A 226 -6.06 6.98 -9.51
C PHE A 226 -5.51 7.42 -8.15
N GLY A 227 -4.22 7.20 -7.89
CA GLY A 227 -3.52 7.78 -6.73
C GLY A 227 -3.70 6.99 -5.43
N SER A 228 -2.81 7.24 -4.45
CA SER A 228 -2.77 6.51 -3.18
C SER A 228 -3.68 7.10 -2.08
N ASP A 229 -4.43 8.15 -2.39
CA ASP A 229 -5.22 8.94 -1.44
C ASP A 229 -6.71 8.60 -1.45
N ARG A 230 -7.19 7.90 -2.49
CA ARG A 230 -8.60 7.49 -2.63
C ARG A 230 -8.99 6.25 -1.83
N TYR A 231 -8.05 5.64 -1.09
CA TYR A 231 -8.31 4.46 -0.25
C TYR A 231 -9.28 4.67 0.90
N VAL A 232 -9.35 5.92 1.37
CA VAL A 232 -10.35 6.38 2.33
C VAL A 232 -11.76 6.00 1.86
N LEU A 233 -12.05 6.03 0.55
CA LEU A 233 -13.35 5.65 -0.01
C LEU A 233 -13.64 4.13 0.07
N PHE A 234 -12.63 3.28 -0.08
CA PHE A 234 -12.79 1.81 -0.03
C PHE A 234 -13.03 1.27 1.38
N VAL A 235 -12.46 1.93 2.41
CA VAL A 235 -12.50 1.44 3.80
C VAL A 235 -13.51 2.19 4.67
N LEU A 236 -13.79 3.48 4.41
CA LEU A 236 -14.70 4.26 5.25
C LEU A 236 -16.16 3.92 5.10
N VAL A 237 -16.62 3.26 4.03
CA VAL A 237 -18.00 2.76 4.03
C VAL A 237 -18.23 1.80 5.21
N SER A 238 -17.20 1.03 5.60
CA SER A 238 -17.24 0.15 6.77
C SER A 238 -16.99 0.90 8.10
N ARG A 239 -16.08 1.88 8.13
CA ARG A 239 -15.73 2.63 9.36
C ARG A 239 -16.72 3.75 9.72
N PHE A 240 -17.34 4.40 8.74
CA PHE A 240 -18.34 5.45 8.97
C PHE A 240 -19.60 4.88 9.62
N LEU A 241 -19.99 3.64 9.26
CA LEU A 241 -21.01 2.89 10.00
C LEU A 241 -20.58 2.67 11.46
N LEU A 242 -19.33 2.26 11.70
CA LEU A 242 -18.82 2.06 13.05
C LEU A 242 -18.83 3.37 13.89
N TYR A 243 -18.39 4.49 13.32
CA TYR A 243 -18.42 5.81 13.97
C TYR A 243 -19.85 6.35 14.13
N PHE A 244 -20.75 6.09 13.19
CA PHE A 244 -22.17 6.42 13.31
C PHE A 244 -22.82 5.62 14.45
N PHE A 245 -22.53 4.32 14.56
CA PHE A 245 -22.99 3.50 15.69
C PHE A 245 -22.36 3.93 17.02
N LEU A 246 -21.09 4.36 17.04
CA LEU A 246 -20.45 4.91 18.24
C LEU A 246 -21.02 6.29 18.63
N PHE A 247 -21.35 7.13 17.66
CA PHE A 247 -21.99 8.42 17.88
C PHE A 247 -23.41 8.24 18.41
N LEU A 248 -24.18 7.30 17.83
CA LEU A 248 -25.48 6.90 18.34
C LEU A 248 -25.38 6.31 19.76
N PHE A 249 -24.32 5.56 20.05
CA PHE A 249 -24.01 5.02 21.38
C PHE A 249 -23.82 6.12 22.43
N VAL A 250 -23.08 7.19 22.09
CA VAL A 250 -22.88 8.35 22.98
C VAL A 250 -24.19 9.13 23.17
N VAL A 251 -24.95 9.37 22.10
CA VAL A 251 -26.22 10.11 22.18
C VAL A 251 -27.27 9.36 23.02
N VAL A 252 -27.35 8.03 22.88
CA VAL A 252 -28.30 7.19 23.64
C VAL A 252 -27.85 7.01 25.10
N ALA A 253 -26.55 6.87 25.36
CA ALA A 253 -26.04 6.76 26.73
C ALA A 253 -26.17 8.06 27.54
N VAL A 254 -26.00 9.23 26.89
CA VAL A 254 -26.11 10.55 27.53
C VAL A 254 -27.57 10.99 27.72
N SER A 255 -28.51 10.47 26.92
CA SER A 255 -29.94 10.79 27.04
C SER A 255 -30.71 9.94 28.07
N GLY A 256 -30.04 9.05 28.81
CA GLY A 256 -30.59 8.35 29.97
C GLY A 256 -31.78 7.41 29.69
N SER A 257 -32.07 7.11 28.42
CA SER A 257 -33.35 6.53 28.02
C SER A 257 -33.37 5.00 27.86
N LEU A 258 -32.33 4.27 28.27
CA LEU A 258 -32.27 2.81 28.15
C LEU A 258 -31.57 2.13 29.36
N ASP A 259 -32.21 1.06 29.86
CA ASP A 259 -31.70 0.20 30.91
C ASP A 259 -30.38 -0.49 30.47
N HIS A 260 -29.32 -0.25 31.25
CA HIS A 260 -27.94 -0.66 30.93
C HIS A 260 -27.78 -2.19 30.81
N SER A 261 -28.67 -2.97 31.42
CA SER A 261 -28.63 -4.43 31.43
C SER A 261 -28.98 -5.06 30.07
N VAL A 262 -29.95 -4.48 29.36
CA VAL A 262 -30.38 -4.93 28.01
C VAL A 262 -29.31 -4.63 26.96
N LEU A 263 -28.60 -3.52 27.12
CA LEU A 263 -27.58 -3.03 26.21
C LEU A 263 -26.29 -3.89 26.25
N ILE A 264 -25.83 -4.27 27.45
CA ILE A 264 -24.65 -5.12 27.64
C ILE A 264 -24.87 -6.54 27.07
N MET A 265 -26.09 -7.07 27.19
CA MET A 265 -26.46 -8.35 26.58
C MET A 265 -26.44 -8.29 25.04
N SER A 266 -26.91 -7.19 24.44
CA SER A 266 -26.92 -7.01 22.98
C SER A 266 -25.51 -6.85 22.39
N LEU A 267 -24.63 -6.09 23.05
CA LEU A 267 -23.23 -5.92 22.62
C LEU A 267 -22.40 -7.19 22.77
N ARG A 268 -22.59 -7.96 23.85
CA ARG A 268 -21.94 -9.28 24.00
C ARG A 268 -22.40 -10.26 22.92
N ARG A 269 -23.63 -10.14 22.45
CA ARG A 269 -24.22 -10.99 21.41
C ARG A 269 -23.74 -10.63 20.00
N ASN A 270 -23.45 -9.36 19.71
CA ASN A 270 -23.09 -8.88 18.36
C ASN A 270 -21.58 -8.65 18.11
N LEU A 271 -20.80 -8.23 19.12
CA LEU A 271 -19.37 -7.90 18.95
C LEU A 271 -18.43 -8.85 19.71
N GLY A 272 -18.96 -9.61 20.67
CA GLY A 272 -18.16 -10.40 21.60
C GLY A 272 -17.31 -9.52 22.55
N VAL A 273 -16.86 -10.09 23.67
CA VAL A 273 -16.13 -9.36 24.74
C VAL A 273 -14.82 -8.75 24.22
N ARG A 274 -14.17 -9.38 23.24
CA ARG A 274 -12.93 -8.87 22.62
C ARG A 274 -13.16 -7.64 21.72
N GLY A 275 -14.29 -7.56 21.02
CA GLY A 275 -14.62 -6.41 20.15
C GLY A 275 -14.86 -5.13 20.94
N VAL A 276 -15.48 -5.23 22.12
CA VAL A 276 -15.72 -4.09 23.02
C VAL A 276 -14.40 -3.53 23.59
N MET A 277 -13.47 -4.41 23.96
CA MET A 277 -12.17 -3.98 24.50
C MET A 277 -11.27 -3.33 23.43
N SER A 278 -11.33 -3.82 22.18
CA SER A 278 -10.58 -3.22 21.05
C SER A 278 -11.07 -1.79 20.74
N ALA A 279 -12.38 -1.57 20.73
CA ALA A 279 -12.97 -0.25 20.47
C ALA A 279 -12.61 0.77 21.56
N LEU A 280 -12.52 0.36 22.83
CA LEU A 280 -12.13 1.22 23.95
C LEU A 280 -10.63 1.60 23.92
N VAL A 281 -9.76 0.69 23.48
CA VAL A 281 -8.33 0.96 23.28
C VAL A 281 -8.12 1.95 22.12
N GLU A 282 -8.83 1.75 21.01
CA GLU A 282 -8.78 2.64 19.84
C GLU A 282 -9.34 4.04 20.13
N TRP A 283 -10.36 4.17 20.99
CA TRP A 283 -10.86 5.47 21.46
C TRP A 283 -9.81 6.25 22.26
N ARG A 284 -9.07 5.56 23.14
CA ARG A 284 -7.97 6.17 23.91
C ARG A 284 -6.84 6.63 23.00
N GLU A 285 -6.51 5.86 21.97
CA GLU A 285 -5.54 6.23 20.94
C GLU A 285 -6.01 7.45 20.13
N PHE A 286 -7.28 7.49 19.72
CA PHE A 286 -7.87 8.63 18.99
C PHE A 286 -7.85 9.93 19.81
N VAL A 287 -8.24 9.87 21.09
CA VAL A 287 -8.20 11.03 21.99
C VAL A 287 -6.75 11.47 22.28
N SER A 288 -5.81 10.54 22.36
CA SER A 288 -4.37 10.81 22.53
C SER A 288 -3.77 11.50 21.31
N VAL A 289 -4.13 11.04 20.10
CA VAL A 289 -3.72 11.67 18.83
C VAL A 289 -4.29 13.09 18.74
N ASN A 290 -5.58 13.29 19.04
CA ASN A 290 -6.19 14.64 19.02
C ASN A 290 -5.66 15.60 20.09
N ARG A 291 -5.10 15.12 21.21
CA ARG A 291 -4.38 15.99 22.17
C ARG A 291 -2.96 16.35 21.75
N ARG A 292 -2.32 15.51 20.92
CA ARG A 292 -0.94 15.72 20.42
C ARG A 292 -0.89 16.68 19.23
N TRP A 293 -1.93 16.67 18.41
CA TRP A 293 -2.18 17.71 17.43
C TRP A 293 -2.94 18.83 18.14
N GLY A 294 -2.23 19.83 18.65
CA GLY A 294 -2.84 21.06 19.16
C GLY A 294 -3.65 21.74 18.06
N VAL A 295 -4.88 21.29 17.85
CA VAL A 295 -5.87 21.98 17.05
C VAL A 295 -6.35 23.15 17.90
N VAL A 296 -5.60 24.24 17.83
CA VAL A 296 -6.10 25.57 18.16
C VAL A 296 -7.18 25.86 17.14
N TRP A 297 -8.45 25.63 17.49
CA TRP A 297 -9.53 26.39 16.90
C TRP A 297 -9.51 27.76 17.57
N CYS A 298 -9.00 28.76 16.86
CA CYS A 298 -9.46 30.12 17.07
C CYS A 298 -10.93 30.15 16.66
N GLY A 299 -11.77 30.61 17.57
CA GLY A 299 -13.19 30.81 17.40
C GLY A 299 -13.73 31.35 18.70
N ASP A 300 -13.76 32.68 18.81
CA ASP A 300 -14.32 33.43 19.92
C ASP A 300 -15.74 32.96 20.26
N GLY A 301 -15.99 32.87 21.57
CA GLY A 301 -17.26 32.54 22.22
C GLY A 301 -17.07 32.45 23.72
#